data_AF-A0A953Y335-F1
#
_entry.id   AF-A0A953Y335-F1
#
_cell.length_a   1.000
_cell.length_b   1.000
_cell.length_c   1.000
_cell.angle_alpha   90.00
_cell.angle_beta   90.00
_cell.angle_gamma   90.00
#
_symmetry.space_group_name_H-M   'P 1'
#
loop_
_entity.id
_entity.type
_entity.pdbx_description
1 polymer ?
#
loop_
_entity_poly.entity_id
_entity_poly.type
_entity_poly.pdbx_seq_one_letter_code
_entity_poly.pdbx_strand_id
1 'polypeptide(L)'
;MSDSRRRRLERDWLAEPENLSALRHASAAWRRAGSNVAARIEQRVLPARRFDCRLPAVVRAVLPNGKVTELGFTPTRRPEGIQIPAHRVWWVVPRGFPSASEIVRHLTGHNVPGVMVRDAVRDADLTTLGSLNRLTHLTLADCHQVTDAGLTSLASSMHDLRELHLDRCERLTADGVQSLVGLPHLVRLRLRQGARLSDKAAQHLAALPFLVGLNLSQCTGLTDAGVAHLARSRELVALSLSECTNLTGESTRALGSLTNLIKLRLSWCQRLDDAALVHLESLPRLRELDLYGCNLITDAGLESLAQIESLQTLSLGPSSVRGRITDDGLAQLAQLPNLRRLTLEYCEQITDEGVEHLAQLKRLTYLNLTGCGGITDRALHALARLPKLERLKLWRCDGITDEGLMALDRPNLRLESAGHAPALSFWVEDSA
;
A
#
# COMPACT_ATOMS: atom_id res chain seq x y z
N MET A 1 13.33 -16.43 -25.13
CA MET A 1 13.09 -14.97 -24.96
C MET A 1 14.40 -14.36 -24.50
N SER A 2 14.94 -13.34 -25.19
CA SER A 2 16.24 -12.75 -24.85
C SER A 2 16.19 -12.02 -23.49
N ASP A 3 17.30 -12.07 -22.74
CA ASP A 3 17.43 -11.49 -21.40
C ASP A 3 17.18 -9.96 -21.38
N SER A 4 17.48 -9.30 -22.49
CA SER A 4 17.19 -7.88 -22.74
C SER A 4 15.69 -7.56 -22.85
N ARG A 5 14.84 -8.50 -23.30
CA ARG A 5 13.38 -8.34 -23.33
C ARG A 5 12.76 -8.59 -21.95
N ARG A 6 13.32 -9.51 -21.15
CA ARG A 6 12.95 -9.74 -19.73
C ARG A 6 13.20 -8.49 -18.89
N ARG A 7 14.40 -7.92 -18.93
CA ARG A 7 14.76 -6.72 -18.17
C ARG A 7 13.95 -5.48 -18.57
N ARG A 8 13.53 -5.39 -19.84
CA ARG A 8 12.62 -4.31 -20.31
C ARG A 8 11.23 -4.46 -19.68
N LEU A 9 10.65 -5.66 -19.71
CA LEU A 9 9.31 -5.93 -19.15
C LEU A 9 9.25 -5.83 -17.63
N GLU A 10 10.32 -6.27 -16.95
CA GLU A 10 10.50 -6.00 -15.53
C GLU A 10 10.56 -4.49 -15.31
N ARG A 11 11.46 -3.76 -15.96
CA ARG A 11 11.56 -2.30 -15.84
C ARG A 11 10.25 -1.55 -16.12
N ASP A 12 9.42 -2.04 -17.05
CA ASP A 12 8.13 -1.43 -17.39
C ASP A 12 7.07 -1.66 -16.28
N TRP A 13 6.99 -2.86 -15.68
CA TRP A 13 6.16 -3.10 -14.49
C TRP A 13 6.66 -2.30 -13.28
N LEU A 14 7.97 -2.16 -13.17
CA LEU A 14 8.65 -1.43 -12.10
C LEU A 14 8.57 0.09 -12.21
N ALA A 15 8.06 0.60 -13.33
CA ALA A 15 7.75 2.02 -13.50
C ALA A 15 6.28 2.31 -13.16
N GLU A 16 5.37 1.35 -13.40
CA GLU A 16 3.94 1.47 -13.17
C GLU A 16 3.39 0.12 -12.63
N PRO A 17 3.39 -0.10 -11.30
CA PRO A 17 2.98 -1.37 -10.68
C PRO A 17 1.55 -1.80 -11.03
N GLU A 18 0.77 -0.85 -11.55
CA GLU A 18 -0.65 -0.96 -11.79
C GLU A 18 -0.95 -1.34 -13.26
N ASN A 19 0.02 -1.18 -14.18
CA ASN A 19 -0.11 -1.45 -15.60
C ASN A 19 -0.19 -2.96 -15.94
N LEU A 20 -1.39 -3.37 -16.35
CA LEU A 20 -1.79 -4.77 -16.52
C LEU A 20 -1.16 -5.49 -17.72
N SER A 21 -0.64 -4.75 -18.69
CA SER A 21 0.03 -5.31 -19.87
C SER A 21 1.47 -5.74 -19.55
N ALA A 22 2.17 -4.96 -18.71
CA ALA A 22 3.50 -5.26 -18.20
C ALA A 22 3.46 -6.45 -17.21
N LEU A 23 2.41 -6.55 -16.40
CA LEU A 23 2.20 -7.66 -15.46
C LEU A 23 2.08 -9.03 -16.15
N ARG A 24 1.44 -9.14 -17.32
CA ARG A 24 1.37 -10.41 -18.08
C ARG A 24 2.76 -10.86 -18.59
N HIS A 25 3.59 -9.90 -18.95
CA HIS A 25 4.89 -10.15 -19.53
C HIS A 25 5.98 -10.40 -18.47
N ALA A 26 5.94 -9.69 -17.34
CA ALA A 26 6.75 -9.96 -16.15
C ALA A 26 6.33 -11.27 -15.47
N SER A 27 5.02 -11.56 -15.39
CA SER A 27 4.48 -12.86 -14.97
C SER A 27 5.00 -14.03 -15.82
N ALA A 28 5.05 -13.87 -17.15
CA ALA A 28 5.64 -14.87 -18.03
C ALA A 28 7.16 -15.04 -17.83
N ALA A 29 7.87 -14.00 -17.39
CA ALA A 29 9.28 -14.10 -17.02
C ALA A 29 9.49 -14.78 -15.66
N TRP A 30 8.61 -14.51 -14.68
CA TRP A 30 8.62 -15.10 -13.33
C TRP A 30 8.14 -16.56 -13.30
N ARG A 31 7.16 -16.92 -14.14
CA ARG A 31 6.79 -18.33 -14.40
C ARG A 31 7.95 -19.13 -14.96
N ARG A 32 8.74 -18.55 -15.86
CA ARG A 32 9.97 -19.19 -16.39
C ARG A 32 11.12 -19.25 -15.39
N ALA A 33 11.06 -18.45 -14.33
CA ALA A 33 12.00 -18.49 -13.20
C ALA A 33 11.47 -19.35 -12.02
N GLY A 34 10.33 -20.03 -12.18
CA GLY A 34 9.75 -20.90 -11.16
C GLY A 34 9.04 -20.19 -10.00
N SER A 35 8.81 -18.87 -10.07
CA SER A 35 8.12 -18.13 -8.99
C SER A 35 6.59 -18.20 -9.16
N ASN A 36 5.90 -18.75 -8.16
CA ASN A 36 4.45 -18.95 -8.15
C ASN A 36 3.64 -17.66 -7.81
N VAL A 37 4.34 -16.60 -7.39
CA VAL A 37 3.76 -15.29 -7.01
C VAL A 37 2.93 -14.69 -8.15
N ALA A 38 3.38 -14.85 -9.40
CA ALA A 38 2.73 -14.28 -10.58
C ALA A 38 1.36 -14.90 -10.90
N ALA A 39 1.24 -16.22 -10.78
CA ALA A 39 -0.01 -16.94 -10.98
C ALA A 39 -1.05 -16.63 -9.89
N ARG A 40 -0.58 -16.24 -8.69
CA ARG A 40 -1.42 -15.91 -7.54
C ARG A 40 -1.92 -14.47 -7.54
N ILE A 41 -1.12 -13.54 -8.07
CA ILE A 41 -1.53 -12.15 -8.33
C ILE A 41 -2.43 -12.05 -9.57
N GLU A 42 -2.39 -13.02 -10.50
CA GLU A 42 -3.28 -13.07 -11.67
C GLU A 42 -4.75 -13.26 -11.26
N GLN A 43 -5.38 -12.14 -10.90
CA GLN A 43 -6.82 -12.00 -10.88
C GLN A 43 -7.33 -12.15 -12.31
N ARG A 44 -8.21 -13.14 -12.49
CA ARG A 44 -8.93 -13.39 -13.73
C ARG A 44 -9.55 -12.07 -14.19
N VAL A 45 -9.18 -11.58 -15.38
CA VAL A 45 -9.86 -10.42 -15.97
C VAL A 45 -11.31 -10.83 -16.20
N LEU A 46 -12.22 -10.16 -15.51
CA LEU A 46 -13.65 -10.40 -15.66
C LEU A 46 -14.09 -9.82 -17.01
N PRO A 47 -14.96 -10.52 -17.75
CA PRO A 47 -15.47 -10.01 -19.00
C PRO A 47 -16.27 -8.74 -18.77
N ALA A 48 -16.29 -7.87 -19.79
CA ALA A 48 -17.17 -6.71 -19.77
C ALA A 48 -18.62 -7.17 -19.58
N ARG A 49 -19.37 -6.45 -18.76
CA ARG A 49 -20.75 -6.82 -18.43
C ARG A 49 -21.60 -5.61 -18.08
N ARG A 50 -22.90 -5.80 -18.18
CA ARG A 50 -23.91 -4.86 -17.72
C ARG A 50 -24.30 -5.19 -16.30
N PHE A 51 -24.42 -4.18 -15.47
CA PHE A 51 -24.86 -4.35 -14.09
C PHE A 51 -25.90 -3.28 -13.74
N ASP A 52 -26.99 -3.73 -13.17
CA ASP A 52 -27.96 -2.90 -12.48
C ASP A 52 -28.67 -3.78 -11.45
N CYS A 53 -29.09 -3.18 -10.35
CA CYS A 53 -29.86 -3.86 -9.32
C CYS A 53 -30.74 -2.85 -8.58
N ARG A 54 -31.71 -3.35 -7.80
CA ARG A 54 -32.60 -2.49 -7.01
C ARG A 54 -31.95 -1.95 -5.74
N LEU A 55 -30.79 -2.47 -5.34
CA LEU A 55 -30.05 -1.99 -4.19
C LEU A 55 -29.49 -0.59 -4.49
N PRO A 56 -29.80 0.44 -3.70
CA PRO A 56 -29.15 1.73 -3.81
C PRO A 56 -27.65 1.57 -3.53
N ALA A 57 -26.80 1.69 -4.54
CA ALA A 57 -25.37 1.43 -4.38
C ALA A 57 -24.50 2.19 -5.39
N VAL A 58 -23.24 2.35 -5.02
CA VAL A 58 -22.18 2.86 -5.90
C VAL A 58 -21.40 1.68 -6.46
N VAL A 59 -21.17 1.66 -7.77
CA VAL A 59 -20.31 0.67 -8.41
C VAL A 59 -18.93 1.27 -8.62
N ARG A 60 -17.91 0.63 -8.07
CA ARG A 60 -16.51 1.06 -8.21
C ARG A 60 -15.68 -0.02 -8.87
N ALA A 61 -14.63 0.38 -9.58
CA ALA A 61 -13.67 -0.53 -10.19
C ALA A 61 -12.24 -0.02 -10.08
N VAL A 62 -11.31 -0.95 -10.10
CA VAL A 62 -9.87 -0.64 -10.24
C VAL A 62 -9.52 -0.46 -11.71
N LEU A 63 -9.02 0.72 -12.04
CA LEU A 63 -8.46 1.02 -13.35
C LEU A 63 -7.12 0.28 -13.57
N PRO A 64 -6.68 0.11 -14.84
CA PRO A 64 -5.36 -0.45 -15.15
C PRO A 64 -4.18 0.41 -14.69
N ASN A 65 -4.43 1.59 -14.14
CA ASN A 65 -3.45 2.43 -13.48
C ASN A 65 -3.72 2.49 -11.98
N GLY A 66 -4.38 1.44 -11.45
CA GLY A 66 -4.66 1.20 -10.04
C GLY A 66 -5.34 2.33 -9.29
N LYS A 67 -6.00 3.24 -10.00
CA LYS A 67 -6.94 4.17 -9.38
C LYS A 67 -8.31 3.53 -9.26
N VAL A 68 -8.96 3.72 -8.13
CA VAL A 68 -10.38 3.41 -7.98
C VAL A 68 -11.17 4.48 -8.71
N THR A 69 -12.12 4.04 -9.54
CA THR A 69 -13.06 4.94 -10.22
C THR A 69 -14.48 4.52 -9.92
N GLU A 70 -15.36 5.51 -9.84
CA GLU A 70 -16.80 5.30 -9.76
C GLU A 70 -17.34 5.11 -11.18
N LEU A 71 -17.98 3.96 -11.42
CA LEU A 71 -18.59 3.62 -12.71
C LEU A 71 -20.03 4.10 -12.82
N GLY A 72 -20.73 4.24 -11.69
CA GLY A 72 -22.10 4.73 -11.64
C GLY A 72 -22.86 4.29 -10.39
N PHE A 73 -24.18 4.54 -10.39
CA PHE A 73 -25.08 4.26 -9.27
C PHE A 73 -26.24 3.35 -9.68
N THR A 74 -26.60 2.43 -8.80
CA THR A 74 -27.81 1.63 -8.87
C THR A 74 -28.86 2.14 -7.87
N PRO A 75 -30.17 1.99 -8.15
CA PRO A 75 -30.73 1.62 -9.46
C PRO A 75 -30.50 2.73 -10.50
N THR A 76 -30.17 2.35 -11.73
CA THR A 76 -29.96 3.32 -12.81
C THR A 76 -31.25 3.64 -13.57
N ARG A 77 -31.35 4.86 -14.11
CA ARG A 77 -32.42 5.23 -15.07
C ARG A 77 -32.09 4.81 -16.51
N ARG A 78 -30.88 4.32 -16.75
CA ARG A 78 -30.39 3.94 -18.08
C ARG A 78 -30.84 2.50 -18.42
N PRO A 79 -31.55 2.28 -19.55
CA PRO A 79 -32.03 0.95 -19.91
C PRO A 79 -30.89 -0.06 -20.17
N GLU A 80 -29.71 0.42 -20.56
CA GLU A 80 -28.52 -0.40 -20.77
C GLU A 80 -27.77 -0.81 -19.47
N GLY A 81 -28.17 -0.30 -18.30
CA GLY A 81 -27.47 -0.54 -17.04
C GLY A 81 -26.12 0.20 -16.95
N ILE A 82 -25.39 -0.02 -15.87
CA ILE A 82 -23.99 0.44 -15.74
C ILE A 82 -23.13 -0.47 -16.61
N GLN A 83 -22.39 0.12 -17.56
CA GLN A 83 -21.40 -0.61 -18.34
C GLN A 83 -20.15 -0.81 -17.49
N ILE A 84 -19.80 -2.06 -17.22
CA ILE A 84 -18.58 -2.44 -16.54
C ILE A 84 -17.63 -2.96 -17.62
N PRO A 85 -16.56 -2.23 -17.97
CA PRO A 85 -15.56 -2.71 -18.90
C PRO A 85 -14.90 -4.00 -18.41
N ALA A 86 -14.12 -4.65 -19.27
CA ALA A 86 -13.30 -5.78 -18.84
C ALA A 86 -12.28 -5.28 -17.79
N HIS A 87 -12.54 -5.62 -16.53
CA HIS A 87 -11.78 -5.18 -15.36
C HIS A 87 -11.34 -6.36 -14.52
N ARG A 88 -10.32 -6.15 -13.68
CA ARG A 88 -9.82 -7.18 -12.76
C ARG A 88 -10.64 -7.27 -11.49
N VAL A 89 -11.03 -6.11 -10.96
CA VAL A 89 -11.79 -6.00 -9.71
C VAL A 89 -12.79 -4.86 -9.86
N TRP A 90 -14.02 -5.15 -9.46
CA TRP A 90 -15.05 -4.15 -9.27
C TRP A 90 -15.94 -4.59 -8.11
N TRP A 91 -16.55 -3.67 -7.40
CA TRP A 91 -17.40 -4.02 -6.27
C TRP A 91 -18.58 -3.08 -6.15
N VAL A 92 -19.56 -3.53 -5.38
CA VAL A 92 -20.74 -2.76 -5.01
C VAL A 92 -20.53 -2.17 -3.61
N VAL A 93 -20.81 -0.88 -3.46
CA VAL A 93 -20.82 -0.16 -2.19
C VAL A 93 -22.26 0.28 -1.90
N PRO A 94 -23.03 -0.46 -1.07
CA PRO A 94 -24.40 -0.11 -0.75
C PRO A 94 -24.48 1.26 -0.04
N ARG A 95 -25.50 2.05 -0.36
CA ARG A 95 -25.79 3.35 0.28
C ARG A 95 -26.80 3.15 1.41
N GLY A 96 -26.59 3.83 2.54
CA GLY A 96 -27.61 3.96 3.60
C GLY A 96 -27.77 2.74 4.51
N PHE A 97 -26.69 2.03 4.83
CA PHE A 97 -26.64 0.84 5.71
C PHE A 97 -27.80 -0.16 5.54
N PRO A 98 -27.99 -0.73 4.34
CA PRO A 98 -28.98 -1.78 4.14
C PRO A 98 -28.57 -3.04 4.90
N SER A 99 -29.55 -3.78 5.42
CA SER A 99 -29.28 -5.04 6.13
C SER A 99 -28.52 -6.04 5.25
N ALA A 100 -27.71 -6.92 5.84
CA ALA A 100 -27.01 -7.96 5.09
C ALA A 100 -27.97 -8.83 4.25
N SER A 101 -29.18 -9.09 4.76
CA SER A 101 -30.24 -9.79 4.03
C SER A 101 -30.67 -9.06 2.77
N GLU A 102 -30.76 -7.73 2.81
CA GLU A 102 -31.11 -6.92 1.65
C GLU A 102 -29.98 -6.89 0.61
N ILE A 103 -28.73 -6.82 1.05
CA ILE A 103 -27.56 -6.93 0.16
C ILE A 103 -27.59 -8.28 -0.55
N VAL A 104 -27.73 -9.37 0.21
CA VAL A 104 -27.81 -10.73 -0.34
C VAL A 104 -28.97 -10.84 -1.33
N ARG A 105 -30.18 -10.39 -0.94
CA ARG A 105 -31.39 -10.48 -1.78
C ARG A 105 -31.19 -9.84 -3.16
N HIS A 106 -30.45 -8.73 -3.24
CA HIS A 106 -30.27 -7.99 -4.48
C HIS A 106 -28.99 -8.33 -5.24
N LEU A 107 -27.97 -8.88 -4.59
CA LEU A 107 -26.70 -9.23 -5.26
C LEU A 107 -26.63 -10.71 -5.63
N THR A 108 -27.44 -11.57 -4.99
CA THR A 108 -27.59 -12.97 -5.37
C THR A 108 -28.05 -13.04 -6.83
N GLY A 109 -27.37 -13.86 -7.64
CA GLY A 109 -27.64 -14.02 -9.06
C GLY A 109 -26.88 -13.05 -9.98
N HIS A 110 -26.34 -11.94 -9.48
CA HIS A 110 -25.55 -11.00 -10.29
C HIS A 110 -24.07 -11.38 -10.43
N ASN A 111 -23.61 -12.38 -9.68
CA ASN A 111 -22.22 -12.87 -9.66
C ASN A 111 -21.21 -11.70 -9.53
N VAL A 112 -21.48 -10.80 -8.59
CA VAL A 112 -20.60 -9.67 -8.27
C VAL A 112 -19.31 -10.23 -7.64
N PRO A 113 -18.10 -9.83 -8.08
CA PRO A 113 -16.86 -10.37 -7.53
C PRO A 113 -16.50 -9.75 -6.19
N GLY A 114 -17.07 -8.59 -5.84
CA GLY A 114 -16.79 -7.95 -4.57
C GLY A 114 -17.90 -7.06 -4.01
N VAL A 115 -17.91 -6.95 -2.69
CA VAL A 115 -18.83 -6.07 -1.93
C VAL A 115 -18.03 -5.34 -0.86
N MET A 116 -18.35 -4.06 -0.68
CA MET A 116 -17.86 -3.26 0.43
C MET A 116 -19.03 -2.87 1.31
N VAL A 117 -19.03 -3.35 2.55
CA VAL A 117 -20.01 -2.99 3.59
C VAL A 117 -19.28 -2.14 4.63
N ARG A 118 -19.90 -1.05 5.07
CA ARG A 118 -19.37 -0.13 6.07
C ARG A 118 -20.35 -0.01 7.22
N ASP A 119 -19.84 0.30 8.42
CA ASP A 119 -20.61 0.56 9.66
C ASP A 119 -21.27 -0.70 10.23
N ALA A 120 -21.45 -0.79 11.56
CA ALA A 120 -22.35 -1.70 12.30
C ALA A 120 -22.48 -3.21 11.90
N VAL A 121 -21.55 -3.79 11.13
CA VAL A 121 -21.55 -5.23 10.77
C VAL A 121 -21.35 -6.08 12.02
N ARG A 122 -22.21 -7.08 12.22
CA ARG A 122 -22.14 -8.07 13.31
C ARG A 122 -21.92 -9.48 12.75
N ASP A 123 -21.68 -10.43 13.64
CA ASP A 123 -21.46 -11.83 13.25
C ASP A 123 -22.63 -12.42 12.45
N ALA A 124 -23.87 -12.07 12.79
CA ALA A 124 -25.07 -12.50 12.05
C ALA A 124 -25.10 -11.97 10.60
N ASP A 125 -24.54 -10.78 10.36
CA ASP A 125 -24.42 -10.21 9.03
C ASP A 125 -23.38 -10.98 8.21
N LEU A 126 -22.27 -11.42 8.82
CA LEU A 126 -21.26 -12.25 8.16
C LEU A 126 -21.81 -13.62 7.78
N THR A 127 -22.60 -14.24 8.65
CA THR A 127 -23.33 -15.48 8.32
C THR A 127 -24.25 -15.28 7.13
N THR A 128 -24.99 -14.16 7.10
CA THR A 128 -25.91 -13.84 6.00
C THR A 128 -25.15 -13.60 4.69
N LEU A 129 -24.09 -12.78 4.74
CA LEU A 129 -23.22 -12.50 3.59
C LEU A 129 -22.52 -13.77 3.08
N GLY A 130 -22.31 -14.78 3.94
CA GLY A 130 -21.77 -16.10 3.57
C GLY A 130 -22.48 -16.77 2.38
N SER A 131 -23.76 -16.45 2.15
CA SER A 131 -24.51 -16.90 0.97
C SER A 131 -23.96 -16.37 -0.37
N LEU A 132 -23.23 -15.25 -0.36
CA LEU A 132 -22.50 -14.70 -1.52
C LEU A 132 -21.15 -15.41 -1.70
N ASN A 133 -21.15 -16.74 -1.74
CA ASN A 133 -19.96 -17.59 -1.71
C ASN A 133 -19.05 -17.51 -2.96
N ARG A 134 -19.45 -16.75 -3.99
CA ARG A 134 -18.65 -16.44 -5.18
C ARG A 134 -17.85 -15.14 -5.06
N LEU A 135 -17.94 -14.45 -3.93
CA LEU A 135 -17.15 -13.25 -3.68
C LEU A 135 -15.67 -13.60 -3.67
N THR A 136 -14.92 -12.79 -4.40
CA THR A 136 -13.45 -12.82 -4.42
C THR A 136 -12.87 -11.66 -3.61
N HIS A 137 -13.64 -10.61 -3.37
CA HIS A 137 -13.24 -9.42 -2.62
C HIS A 137 -14.33 -9.05 -1.62
N LEU A 138 -13.98 -8.94 -0.34
CA LEU A 138 -14.92 -8.47 0.69
C LEU A 138 -14.22 -7.41 1.53
N THR A 139 -14.80 -6.22 1.57
CA THR A 139 -14.35 -5.15 2.45
C THR A 139 -15.41 -4.92 3.52
N LEU A 140 -14.99 -5.02 4.78
CA LEU A 140 -15.76 -4.70 5.96
C LEU A 140 -15.02 -3.55 6.65
N ALA A 141 -15.54 -2.33 6.48
CA ALA A 141 -15.00 -1.16 7.15
C ALA A 141 -15.77 -0.89 8.45
N ASP A 142 -15.06 -0.50 9.50
CA ASP A 142 -15.65 -0.08 10.77
C ASP A 142 -16.44 -1.21 11.47
N CYS A 143 -15.89 -2.43 11.40
CA CYS A 143 -16.49 -3.68 11.90
C CYS A 143 -16.29 -3.94 13.40
N HIS A 144 -16.49 -2.93 14.26
CA HIS A 144 -16.18 -3.01 15.71
C HIS A 144 -16.95 -4.12 16.46
N GLN A 145 -18.04 -4.66 15.90
CA GLN A 145 -18.87 -5.68 16.53
C GLN A 145 -18.58 -7.10 16.03
N VAL A 146 -17.76 -7.27 14.98
CA VAL A 146 -17.39 -8.60 14.46
C VAL A 146 -16.44 -9.27 15.44
N THR A 147 -16.73 -10.53 15.77
CA THR A 147 -15.92 -11.38 16.64
C THR A 147 -15.37 -12.60 15.89
N ASP A 148 -14.60 -13.42 16.60
CA ASP A 148 -14.04 -14.67 16.06
C ASP A 148 -15.12 -15.61 15.52
N ALA A 149 -16.34 -15.59 16.09
CA ALA A 149 -17.46 -16.39 15.62
C ALA A 149 -17.93 -15.98 14.22
N GLY A 150 -18.08 -14.67 13.98
CA GLY A 150 -18.44 -14.14 12.66
C GLY A 150 -17.36 -14.43 11.62
N LEU A 151 -16.08 -14.28 11.98
CA LEU A 151 -14.96 -14.58 11.09
C LEU A 151 -14.90 -16.08 10.73
N THR A 152 -15.20 -16.95 11.68
CA THR A 152 -15.31 -18.40 11.46
C THR A 152 -16.47 -18.75 10.53
N SER A 153 -17.64 -18.12 10.71
CA SER A 153 -18.79 -18.29 9.81
C SER A 153 -18.49 -17.82 8.39
N LEU A 154 -17.73 -16.74 8.23
CA LEU A 154 -17.29 -16.24 6.93
C LEU A 154 -16.31 -17.20 6.26
N ALA A 155 -15.28 -17.63 7.01
CA ALA A 155 -14.23 -18.50 6.51
C ALA A 155 -14.75 -19.88 6.07
N SER A 156 -15.81 -20.37 6.72
CA SER A 156 -16.48 -21.64 6.36
C SER A 156 -17.38 -21.56 5.12
N SER A 157 -17.73 -20.35 4.65
CA SER A 157 -18.68 -20.17 3.54
C SER A 157 -18.04 -19.61 2.26
N MET A 158 -17.03 -18.73 2.40
CA MET A 158 -16.47 -17.95 1.28
C MET A 158 -15.11 -18.48 0.78
N HIS A 159 -15.08 -19.68 0.21
CA HIS A 159 -13.83 -20.31 -0.23
C HIS A 159 -13.17 -19.67 -1.47
N ASP A 160 -13.92 -18.91 -2.27
CA ASP A 160 -13.41 -18.20 -3.46
C ASP A 160 -12.73 -16.87 -3.09
N LEU A 161 -12.70 -16.50 -1.81
CA LEU A 161 -12.20 -15.21 -1.34
C LEU A 161 -10.69 -15.07 -1.56
N ARG A 162 -10.30 -13.95 -2.18
CA ARG A 162 -8.91 -13.59 -2.51
C ARG A 162 -8.44 -12.36 -1.76
N GLU A 163 -9.36 -11.44 -1.47
CA GLU A 163 -9.09 -10.22 -0.72
C GLU A 163 -10.12 -10.04 0.38
N LEU A 164 -9.63 -9.85 1.59
CA LEU A 164 -10.44 -9.60 2.76
C LEU A 164 -9.90 -8.40 3.51
N HIS A 165 -10.74 -7.38 3.70
CA HIS A 165 -10.40 -6.23 4.52
C HIS A 165 -11.32 -6.20 5.75
N LEU A 166 -10.70 -6.23 6.92
CA LEU A 166 -11.32 -6.30 8.25
C LEU A 166 -10.74 -5.16 9.10
N ASP A 167 -10.90 -3.93 8.64
CA ASP A 167 -10.33 -2.77 9.31
C ASP A 167 -11.20 -2.38 10.51
N ARG A 168 -10.55 -2.08 11.64
CA ARG A 168 -11.19 -1.75 12.93
C ARG A 168 -12.03 -2.87 13.56
N CYS A 169 -11.71 -4.12 13.23
CA CYS A 169 -12.31 -5.28 13.87
C CYS A 169 -11.62 -5.56 15.24
N GLU A 170 -11.82 -4.67 16.20
CA GLU A 170 -11.10 -4.65 17.51
C GLU A 170 -11.36 -5.86 18.41
N ARG A 171 -12.44 -6.61 18.17
CA ARG A 171 -12.82 -7.79 18.95
C ARG A 171 -12.22 -9.09 18.43
N LEU A 172 -11.60 -9.08 17.24
CA LEU A 172 -10.94 -10.25 16.68
C LEU A 172 -9.69 -10.59 17.49
N THR A 173 -9.49 -11.88 17.72
CA THR A 173 -8.30 -12.42 18.39
C THR A 173 -7.53 -13.34 17.45
N ALA A 174 -6.43 -13.91 17.95
CA ALA A 174 -5.69 -14.93 17.23
C ALA A 174 -6.54 -16.14 16.82
N ASP A 175 -7.56 -16.49 17.60
CA ASP A 175 -8.41 -17.65 17.34
C ASP A 175 -9.34 -17.40 16.14
N GLY A 176 -9.88 -16.17 15.99
CA GLY A 176 -10.60 -15.80 14.77
C GLY A 176 -9.71 -15.80 13.54
N VAL A 177 -8.48 -15.28 13.67
CA VAL A 177 -7.49 -15.27 12.57
C VAL A 177 -7.09 -16.69 12.17
N GLN A 178 -7.02 -17.64 13.11
CA GLN A 178 -6.78 -19.05 12.81
C GLN A 178 -7.79 -19.61 11.81
N SER A 179 -9.07 -19.20 11.89
CA SER A 179 -10.11 -19.64 10.96
C SER A 179 -9.84 -19.22 9.51
N LEU A 180 -9.09 -18.14 9.28
CA LEU A 180 -8.71 -17.69 7.94
C LEU A 180 -7.72 -18.64 7.25
N VAL A 181 -6.99 -19.46 8.00
CA VAL A 181 -6.06 -20.47 7.43
C VAL A 181 -6.81 -21.45 6.50
N GLY A 182 -8.11 -21.64 6.73
CA GLY A 182 -8.98 -22.46 5.88
C GLY A 182 -9.36 -21.83 4.53
N LEU A 183 -8.99 -20.58 4.24
CA LEU A 183 -9.27 -19.92 2.96
C LEU A 183 -8.16 -20.22 1.94
N PRO A 184 -8.40 -21.11 0.96
CA PRO A 184 -7.35 -21.65 0.09
C PRO A 184 -6.89 -20.67 -1.00
N HIS A 185 -7.53 -19.52 -1.13
CA HIS A 185 -7.26 -18.55 -2.20
C HIS A 185 -6.98 -17.15 -1.69
N LEU A 186 -6.84 -16.97 -0.37
CA LEU A 186 -6.60 -15.65 0.21
C LEU A 186 -5.20 -15.14 -0.17
N VAL A 187 -5.16 -14.05 -0.93
CA VAL A 187 -3.94 -13.42 -1.45
C VAL A 187 -3.65 -12.12 -0.71
N ARG A 188 -4.68 -11.38 -0.30
CA ARG A 188 -4.54 -10.13 0.43
C ARG A 188 -5.40 -10.10 1.67
N LEU A 189 -4.83 -9.59 2.75
CA LEU A 189 -5.54 -9.42 4.01
C LEU A 189 -5.20 -8.07 4.61
N ARG A 190 -6.22 -7.34 5.07
CA ARG A 190 -6.07 -6.17 5.93
C ARG A 190 -6.77 -6.42 7.26
N LEU A 191 -6.04 -6.19 8.33
CA LEU A 191 -6.48 -6.32 9.71
C LEU A 191 -5.98 -5.09 10.49
N ARG A 192 -6.31 -3.88 10.02
CA ARG A 192 -5.84 -2.64 10.68
C ARG A 192 -6.55 -2.43 12.01
N GLN A 193 -5.84 -1.81 12.96
CA GLN A 193 -6.37 -1.50 14.30
C GLN A 193 -6.84 -2.75 15.06
N GLY A 194 -6.18 -3.89 14.84
CA GLY A 194 -6.42 -5.11 15.59
C GLY A 194 -5.73 -5.07 16.95
N ALA A 195 -6.24 -4.29 17.90
CA ALA A 195 -5.62 -4.12 19.22
C ALA A 195 -5.38 -5.44 19.98
N ARG A 196 -6.18 -6.48 19.67
CA ARG A 196 -6.08 -7.82 20.26
C ARG A 196 -5.30 -8.82 19.39
N LEU A 197 -4.78 -8.38 18.24
CA LEU A 197 -3.92 -9.21 17.39
C LEU A 197 -2.52 -9.24 17.99
N SER A 198 -2.16 -10.40 18.54
CA SER A 198 -0.86 -10.69 19.13
C SER A 198 0.05 -11.45 18.16
N ASP A 199 1.26 -11.78 18.61
CA ASP A 199 2.21 -12.63 17.86
C ASP A 199 1.63 -14.00 17.49
N LYS A 200 0.68 -14.52 18.27
CA LYS A 200 -0.07 -15.76 17.93
C LYS A 200 -0.91 -15.56 16.66
N ALA A 201 -1.54 -14.41 16.48
CA ALA A 201 -2.26 -14.11 15.25
C ALA A 201 -1.29 -14.05 14.06
N ALA A 202 -0.13 -13.42 14.22
CA ALA A 202 0.92 -13.38 13.20
C ALA A 202 1.44 -14.78 12.82
N GLN A 203 1.55 -15.69 13.79
CA GLN A 203 1.86 -17.10 13.54
C GLN A 203 0.83 -17.79 12.64
N HIS A 204 -0.47 -17.57 12.89
CA HIS A 204 -1.54 -18.12 12.04
C HIS A 204 -1.52 -17.49 10.64
N LEU A 205 -1.29 -16.18 10.53
CA LEU A 205 -1.18 -15.48 9.25
C LEU A 205 -0.01 -16.00 8.40
N ALA A 206 1.11 -16.32 9.03
CA ALA A 206 2.26 -16.92 8.35
C ALA A 206 1.98 -18.32 7.78
N ALA A 207 0.93 -19.00 8.26
CA ALA A 207 0.50 -20.29 7.76
C ALA A 207 -0.40 -20.18 6.51
N LEU A 208 -0.83 -18.97 6.12
CA LEU A 208 -1.62 -18.77 4.90
C LEU A 208 -0.74 -19.07 3.67
N PRO A 209 -1.05 -20.11 2.90
CA PRO A 209 -0.16 -20.61 1.86
C PRO A 209 -0.02 -19.66 0.68
N PHE A 210 -0.95 -18.69 0.53
CA PHE A 210 -1.01 -17.80 -0.63
C PHE A 210 -1.00 -16.30 -0.36
N LEU A 211 -0.67 -15.90 0.86
CA LEU A 211 -0.67 -14.50 1.24
C LEU A 211 0.50 -13.73 0.59
N VAL A 212 0.16 -12.78 -0.27
CA VAL A 212 1.11 -11.94 -1.02
C VAL A 212 1.15 -10.52 -0.46
N GLY A 213 0.05 -10.03 0.09
CA GLY A 213 0.12 -8.78 0.83
C GLY A 213 -0.72 -8.74 2.09
N LEU A 214 -0.14 -8.08 3.08
CA LEU A 214 -0.63 -8.09 4.44
C LEU A 214 -0.52 -6.69 5.01
N ASN A 215 -1.64 -6.17 5.50
CA ASN A 215 -1.66 -4.93 6.26
C ASN A 215 -2.06 -5.23 7.71
N LEU A 216 -1.14 -5.00 8.63
CA LEU A 216 -1.32 -5.08 10.08
C LEU A 216 -1.06 -3.71 10.73
N SER A 217 -1.30 -2.60 10.02
CA SER A 217 -1.07 -1.28 10.60
C SER A 217 -1.88 -1.10 11.89
N GLN A 218 -1.28 -0.44 12.89
CA GLN A 218 -1.89 -0.18 14.19
C GLN A 218 -2.25 -1.44 15.00
N CYS A 219 -1.64 -2.59 14.68
CA CYS A 219 -1.70 -3.79 15.52
C CYS A 219 -0.66 -3.68 16.64
N THR A 220 -0.95 -2.88 17.66
CA THR A 220 -0.03 -2.56 18.74
C THR A 220 0.35 -3.76 19.61
N GLY A 221 -0.40 -4.86 19.56
CA GLY A 221 -0.07 -6.13 20.23
C GLY A 221 1.03 -6.95 19.55
N LEU A 222 1.50 -6.54 18.37
CA LEU A 222 2.55 -7.22 17.61
C LEU A 222 3.94 -6.81 18.12
N THR A 223 4.82 -7.80 18.34
CA THR A 223 6.23 -7.60 18.71
C THR A 223 7.17 -8.18 17.65
N ASP A 224 8.48 -8.08 17.89
CA ASP A 224 9.50 -8.68 17.03
C ASP A 224 9.30 -10.20 16.84
N ALA A 225 8.76 -10.91 17.85
CA ALA A 225 8.46 -12.34 17.74
C ALA A 225 7.35 -12.62 16.71
N GLY A 226 6.31 -11.78 16.66
CA GLY A 226 5.26 -11.88 15.66
C GLY A 226 5.79 -11.62 14.25
N VAL A 227 6.67 -10.63 14.08
CA VAL A 227 7.33 -10.38 12.79
C VAL A 227 8.25 -11.53 12.38
N ALA A 228 8.94 -12.15 13.33
CA ALA A 228 9.72 -13.37 13.07
C ALA A 228 8.86 -14.54 12.58
N HIS A 229 7.61 -14.65 13.04
CA HIS A 229 6.66 -15.60 12.46
C HIS A 229 6.27 -15.20 11.03
N LEU A 230 5.92 -13.94 10.78
CA LEU A 230 5.55 -13.44 9.44
C LEU A 230 6.67 -13.63 8.41
N ALA A 231 7.93 -13.53 8.84
CA ALA A 231 9.12 -13.76 8.02
C ALA A 231 9.17 -15.19 7.41
N ARG A 232 8.38 -16.14 7.92
CA ARG A 232 8.22 -17.48 7.33
C ARG A 232 7.37 -17.46 6.05
N SER A 233 6.55 -16.43 5.85
CA SER A 233 5.73 -16.25 4.65
C SER A 233 6.56 -15.64 3.52
N ARG A 234 7.37 -16.48 2.86
CA ARG A 234 8.28 -16.08 1.77
C ARG A 234 7.60 -15.56 0.50
N GLU A 235 6.28 -15.57 0.51
CA GLU A 235 5.41 -15.19 -0.60
C GLU A 235 4.96 -13.73 -0.51
N LEU A 236 5.22 -13.09 0.63
CA LEU A 236 4.92 -11.67 0.85
C LEU A 236 5.71 -10.78 -0.12
N VAL A 237 4.97 -9.90 -0.77
CA VAL A 237 5.42 -8.87 -1.70
C VAL A 237 5.14 -7.48 -1.14
N ALA A 238 4.05 -7.33 -0.38
CA ALA A 238 3.68 -6.07 0.27
C ALA A 238 3.36 -6.30 1.75
N LEU A 239 4.05 -5.60 2.64
CA LEU A 239 3.83 -5.69 4.08
C LEU A 239 3.75 -4.29 4.69
N SER A 240 2.68 -4.02 5.45
CA SER A 240 2.59 -2.84 6.31
C SER A 240 2.47 -3.27 7.75
N LEU A 241 3.39 -2.75 8.54
CA LEU A 241 3.43 -2.80 9.99
C LEU A 241 3.44 -1.37 10.56
N SER A 242 2.91 -0.41 9.80
CA SER A 242 2.84 1.00 10.20
C SER A 242 2.15 1.15 11.55
N GLU A 243 2.67 2.01 12.43
CA GLU A 243 2.13 2.26 13.77
C GLU A 243 2.10 0.99 14.67
N CYS A 244 2.86 -0.05 14.34
CA CYS A 244 3.14 -1.15 15.28
C CYS A 244 4.25 -0.68 16.25
N THR A 245 3.85 -0.01 17.32
CA THR A 245 4.77 0.73 18.20
C THR A 245 5.72 -0.13 19.04
N ASN A 246 5.51 -1.45 19.07
CA ASN A 246 6.33 -2.40 19.82
C ASN A 246 7.44 -3.07 18.99
N LEU A 247 7.60 -2.72 17.71
CA LEU A 247 8.63 -3.28 16.83
C LEU A 247 9.97 -2.55 16.98
N THR A 248 11.06 -3.30 17.03
CA THR A 248 12.45 -2.80 17.11
C THR A 248 13.26 -3.26 15.90
N GLY A 249 14.58 -3.00 15.89
CA GLY A 249 15.49 -3.49 14.85
C GLY A 249 15.51 -5.01 14.68
N GLU A 250 15.11 -5.79 15.69
CA GLU A 250 14.98 -7.25 15.55
C GLU A 250 13.88 -7.63 14.55
N SER A 251 12.81 -6.84 14.44
CA SER A 251 11.80 -7.03 13.39
C SER A 251 12.41 -6.91 11.99
N THR A 252 13.22 -5.88 11.71
CA THR A 252 13.80 -5.67 10.38
C THR A 252 14.83 -6.74 10.04
N ARG A 253 15.56 -7.26 11.04
CA ARG A 253 16.40 -8.45 10.90
C ARG A 253 15.62 -9.66 10.38
N ALA A 254 14.47 -9.94 10.99
CA ALA A 254 13.60 -11.04 10.54
C ALA A 254 13.05 -10.78 9.12
N LEU A 255 12.61 -9.54 8.86
CA LEU A 255 12.08 -9.14 7.55
C LEU A 255 13.10 -9.29 6.42
N GLY A 256 14.40 -9.17 6.69
CA GLY A 256 15.45 -9.37 5.68
C GLY A 256 15.41 -10.72 4.96
N SER A 257 14.75 -11.74 5.55
CA SER A 257 14.53 -13.03 4.89
C SER A 257 13.44 -13.03 3.80
N LEU A 258 12.60 -12.00 3.74
CA LEU A 258 11.49 -11.85 2.79
C LEU A 258 11.97 -11.30 1.43
N THR A 259 12.80 -12.04 0.72
CA THR A 259 13.46 -11.61 -0.53
C THR A 259 12.52 -11.26 -1.70
N ASN A 260 11.23 -11.57 -1.59
CA ASN A 260 10.19 -11.17 -2.55
C ASN A 260 9.53 -9.82 -2.22
N LEU A 261 9.86 -9.21 -1.08
CA LEU A 261 9.26 -7.97 -0.63
C LEU A 261 9.64 -6.81 -1.56
N ILE A 262 8.62 -6.10 -2.00
CA ILE A 262 8.71 -4.95 -2.91
C ILE A 262 8.22 -3.69 -2.22
N LYS A 263 7.20 -3.81 -1.37
CA LYS A 263 6.63 -2.69 -0.59
C LYS A 263 6.70 -3.01 0.90
N LEU A 264 7.38 -2.16 1.65
CA LEU A 264 7.46 -2.24 3.10
C LEU A 264 7.04 -0.89 3.70
N ARG A 265 6.03 -0.90 4.58
CA ARG A 265 5.67 0.28 5.36
C ARG A 265 5.87 0.01 6.84
N LEU A 266 6.68 0.86 7.45
CA LEU A 266 7.07 0.88 8.86
C LEU A 266 6.85 2.27 9.45
N SER A 267 6.04 3.11 8.80
CA SER A 267 5.77 4.47 9.26
C SER A 267 5.26 4.47 10.70
N TRP A 268 5.71 5.41 11.53
CA TRP A 268 5.34 5.58 12.94
C TRP A 268 5.74 4.40 13.84
N CYS A 269 6.69 3.56 13.42
CA CYS A 269 7.33 2.58 14.30
C CYS A 269 8.44 3.27 15.12
N GLN A 270 8.05 3.90 16.22
CA GLN A 270 8.89 4.85 16.98
C GLN A 270 10.16 4.25 17.62
N ARG A 271 10.29 2.93 17.69
CA ARG A 271 11.47 2.23 18.26
C ARG A 271 12.45 1.73 17.20
N LEU A 272 12.22 2.04 15.92
CA LEU A 272 13.18 1.75 14.85
C LEU A 272 14.24 2.85 14.78
N ASP A 273 15.51 2.44 14.92
CA ASP A 273 16.69 3.28 14.82
C ASP A 273 17.53 2.92 13.57
N ASP A 274 18.71 3.53 13.44
CA ASP A 274 19.61 3.32 12.29
C ASP A 274 20.05 1.86 12.13
N ALA A 275 20.27 1.14 13.24
CA ALA A 275 20.66 -0.26 13.21
C ALA A 275 19.60 -1.15 12.56
N ALA A 276 18.31 -0.76 12.65
CA ALA A 276 17.23 -1.47 11.99
C ALA A 276 17.36 -1.45 10.45
N LEU A 277 17.98 -0.41 9.86
CA LEU A 277 18.00 -0.22 8.41
C LEU A 277 19.06 -1.07 7.70
N VAL A 278 20.16 -1.38 8.37
CA VAL A 278 21.23 -2.28 7.86
C VAL A 278 20.65 -3.62 7.39
N HIS A 279 19.65 -4.14 8.10
CA HIS A 279 19.04 -5.43 7.75
C HIS A 279 18.18 -5.38 6.48
N LEU A 280 17.69 -4.21 6.07
CA LEU A 280 16.85 -4.06 4.88
C LEU A 280 17.65 -4.13 3.57
N GLU A 281 18.98 -3.98 3.63
CA GLU A 281 19.89 -4.16 2.49
C GLU A 281 19.79 -5.57 1.86
N SER A 282 19.39 -6.55 2.66
CA SER A 282 19.19 -7.93 2.22
C SER A 282 17.95 -8.16 1.34
N LEU A 283 17.15 -7.12 1.09
CA LEU A 283 15.91 -7.19 0.29
C LEU A 283 16.15 -6.75 -1.17
N PRO A 284 16.49 -7.67 -2.10
CA PRO A 284 16.97 -7.33 -3.44
C PRO A 284 15.90 -6.72 -4.37
N ARG A 285 14.64 -6.70 -3.92
CA ARG A 285 13.48 -6.26 -4.71
C ARG A 285 12.74 -5.08 -4.09
N LEU A 286 13.22 -4.57 -2.95
CA LEU A 286 12.54 -3.50 -2.20
C LEU A 286 12.55 -2.19 -2.98
N ARG A 287 11.36 -1.67 -3.29
CA ARG A 287 11.19 -0.48 -4.13
C ARG A 287 10.47 0.63 -3.43
N GLU A 288 9.53 0.29 -2.57
CA GLU A 288 8.76 1.25 -1.78
C GLU A 288 9.05 0.99 -0.31
N LEU A 289 9.66 1.98 0.34
CA LEU A 289 9.94 1.97 1.76
C LEU A 289 9.32 3.22 2.39
N ASP A 290 8.49 3.00 3.40
CA ASP A 290 7.90 4.07 4.19
C ASP A 290 8.36 3.99 5.64
N LEU A 291 9.09 5.01 6.08
CA LEU A 291 9.67 5.18 7.40
C LEU A 291 9.23 6.52 8.03
N TYR A 292 8.20 7.16 7.48
CA TYR A 292 7.69 8.42 8.01
C TYR A 292 7.29 8.29 9.49
N GLY A 293 7.70 9.20 10.35
CA GLY A 293 7.42 9.17 11.79
C GLY A 293 8.37 8.29 12.62
N CYS A 294 9.36 7.64 12.01
CA CYS A 294 10.41 6.89 12.72
C CYS A 294 11.52 7.83 13.20
N ASN A 295 11.27 8.51 14.33
CA ASN A 295 12.10 9.64 14.79
C ASN A 295 13.53 9.29 15.25
N LEU A 296 13.86 8.02 15.43
CA LEU A 296 15.22 7.60 15.85
C LEU A 296 16.16 7.41 14.66
N ILE A 297 15.65 7.46 13.42
CA ILE A 297 16.44 7.39 12.20
C ILE A 297 17.16 8.72 11.98
N THR A 298 18.45 8.64 11.68
CA THR A 298 19.37 9.75 11.42
C THR A 298 20.08 9.57 10.08
N ASP A 299 21.01 10.47 9.76
CA ASP A 299 21.82 10.38 8.54
C ASP A 299 22.63 9.07 8.46
N ALA A 300 23.03 8.48 9.59
CA ALA A 300 23.70 7.18 9.64
C ALA A 300 22.82 6.04 9.09
N GLY A 301 21.52 6.08 9.38
CA GLY A 301 20.57 5.13 8.82
C GLY A 301 20.36 5.32 7.31
N LEU A 302 20.47 6.56 6.82
CA LEU A 302 20.34 6.86 5.38
C LEU A 302 21.53 6.32 4.57
N GLU A 303 22.71 6.18 5.17
CA GLU A 303 23.86 5.48 4.57
C GLU A 303 23.52 4.02 4.25
N SER A 304 22.85 3.31 5.17
CA SER A 304 22.37 1.94 4.92
C SER A 304 21.28 1.90 3.85
N LEU A 305 20.35 2.87 3.84
CA LEU A 305 19.34 2.94 2.79
C LEU A 305 19.93 3.17 1.41
N ALA A 306 21.04 3.90 1.30
CA ALA A 306 21.74 4.13 0.04
C ALA A 306 22.24 2.84 -0.61
N GLN A 307 22.48 1.78 0.16
CA GLN A 307 22.85 0.45 -0.35
C GLN A 307 21.70 -0.31 -1.01
N ILE A 308 20.45 0.12 -0.80
CA ILE A 308 19.25 -0.48 -1.39
C ILE A 308 19.04 0.09 -2.80
N GLU A 309 19.92 -0.26 -3.75
CA GLU A 309 19.90 0.29 -5.11
C GLU A 309 18.56 0.11 -5.84
N SER A 310 17.76 -0.89 -5.45
CA SER A 310 16.46 -1.17 -6.03
C SER A 310 15.36 -0.18 -5.63
N LEU A 311 15.62 0.69 -4.65
CA LEU A 311 14.65 1.63 -4.10
C LEU A 311 14.21 2.68 -5.14
N GLN A 312 12.91 2.90 -5.21
CA GLN A 312 12.27 3.82 -6.16
C GLN A 312 11.40 4.85 -5.47
N THR A 313 10.84 4.51 -4.32
CA THR A 313 9.98 5.36 -3.51
C THR A 313 10.42 5.27 -2.07
N LEU A 314 10.75 6.41 -1.49
CA LEU A 314 11.16 6.54 -0.10
C LEU A 314 10.34 7.64 0.56
N SER A 315 9.77 7.31 1.71
CA SER A 315 9.05 8.26 2.57
C SER A 315 9.74 8.34 3.91
N LEU A 316 10.19 9.55 4.22
CA LEU A 316 10.90 9.94 5.43
C LEU A 316 10.31 11.25 5.95
N GLY A 317 10.58 11.54 7.21
CA GLY A 317 10.10 12.74 7.87
C GLY A 317 9.80 12.44 9.33
N PRO A 318 10.17 13.34 10.25
CA PRO A 318 9.85 13.12 11.64
C PRO A 318 8.35 13.29 11.88
N SER A 319 7.85 12.64 12.94
CA SER A 319 6.49 12.90 13.44
C SER A 319 6.39 14.15 14.31
N SER A 320 7.52 14.82 14.57
CA SER A 320 7.63 16.03 15.37
C SER A 320 8.70 16.94 14.76
N VAL A 321 8.65 18.24 15.05
CA VAL A 321 9.58 19.26 14.51
C VAL A 321 11.07 19.02 14.79
N ARG A 322 11.44 18.05 15.64
CA ARG A 322 12.83 17.68 15.92
C ARG A 322 13.29 16.49 15.08
N GLY A 323 13.30 16.66 13.76
CA GLY A 323 13.96 15.71 12.85
C GLY A 323 15.47 15.66 13.08
N ARG A 324 16.08 14.51 12.78
CA ARG A 324 17.54 14.27 12.85
C ARG A 324 18.17 14.01 11.48
N ILE A 325 17.40 14.21 10.41
CA ILE A 325 17.85 14.07 9.04
C ILE A 325 18.32 15.44 8.57
N THR A 326 19.57 15.52 8.12
CA THR A 326 20.22 16.75 7.67
C THR A 326 20.61 16.66 6.20
N ASP A 327 21.31 17.68 5.70
CA ASP A 327 21.87 17.72 4.35
C ASP A 327 22.86 16.58 4.09
N ASP A 328 23.60 16.12 5.10
CA ASP A 328 24.51 14.96 5.01
C ASP A 328 23.74 13.67 4.67
N GLY A 329 22.58 13.48 5.29
CA GLY A 329 21.69 12.38 4.98
C GLY A 329 21.17 12.44 3.54
N LEU A 330 20.87 13.64 3.03
CA LEU A 330 20.48 13.81 1.63
C LEU A 330 21.62 13.53 0.66
N ALA A 331 22.87 13.82 1.03
CA ALA A 331 24.04 13.44 0.26
C ALA A 331 24.15 11.90 0.11
N GLN A 332 23.79 11.14 1.14
CA GLN A 332 23.71 9.67 1.04
C GLN A 332 22.56 9.23 0.12
N LEU A 333 21.37 9.79 0.30
CA LEU A 333 20.21 9.44 -0.53
C LEU A 333 20.39 9.79 -2.02
N ALA A 334 21.19 10.81 -2.33
CA ALA A 334 21.53 11.18 -3.70
C ALA A 334 22.26 10.06 -4.48
N GLN A 335 22.81 9.06 -3.78
CA GLN A 335 23.46 7.90 -4.39
C GLN A 335 22.47 6.86 -4.94
N LEU A 336 21.18 6.94 -4.58
CA LEU A 336 20.17 5.96 -5.02
C LEU A 336 19.83 6.12 -6.52
N PRO A 337 20.30 5.22 -7.41
CA PRO A 337 20.27 5.46 -8.85
C PRO A 337 18.87 5.31 -9.46
N ASN A 338 17.95 4.70 -8.71
CA ASN A 338 16.60 4.37 -9.15
C ASN A 338 15.51 5.19 -8.46
N LEU A 339 15.86 6.13 -7.58
CA LEU A 339 14.88 6.89 -6.81
C LEU A 339 14.05 7.79 -7.74
N ARG A 340 12.73 7.66 -7.61
CA ARG A 340 11.70 8.35 -8.42
C ARG A 340 10.78 9.21 -7.57
N ARG A 341 10.52 8.81 -6.33
CA ARG A 341 9.62 9.51 -5.42
C ARG A 341 10.30 9.62 -4.07
N LEU A 342 10.48 10.84 -3.60
CA LEU A 342 11.03 11.13 -2.28
C LEU A 342 10.08 12.04 -1.52
N THR A 343 9.70 11.61 -0.32
CA THR A 343 8.96 12.43 0.63
C THR A 343 9.86 12.70 1.83
N LEU A 344 10.01 13.98 2.18
CA LEU A 344 10.74 14.52 3.31
C LEU A 344 9.86 15.61 3.93
N GLU A 345 8.89 15.21 4.75
CA GLU A 345 7.98 16.17 5.39
C GLU A 345 8.51 16.56 6.76
N TYR A 346 8.48 17.86 7.08
CA TYR A 346 8.87 18.46 8.36
C TYR A 346 10.33 18.16 8.78
N CYS A 347 11.22 17.94 7.81
CA CYS A 347 12.66 17.85 8.05
C CYS A 347 13.26 19.27 8.14
N GLU A 348 13.16 19.91 9.31
CA GLU A 348 13.58 21.30 9.52
C GLU A 348 15.10 21.54 9.37
N GLN A 349 15.92 20.49 9.51
CA GLN A 349 17.37 20.58 9.38
C GLN A 349 17.87 20.47 7.93
N ILE A 350 16.96 20.33 6.96
CA ILE A 350 17.29 20.32 5.53
C ILE A 350 17.33 21.75 5.02
N THR A 351 18.40 22.09 4.31
CA THR A 351 18.62 23.40 3.70
C THR A 351 18.75 23.29 2.17
N ASP A 352 19.03 24.43 1.52
CA ASP A 352 19.35 24.46 0.09
C ASP A 352 20.51 23.54 -0.30
N GLU A 353 21.47 23.29 0.60
CA GLU A 353 22.61 22.40 0.36
C GLU A 353 22.16 20.94 0.19
N GLY A 354 21.28 20.44 1.06
CA GLY A 354 20.70 19.12 0.91
C GLY A 354 19.91 18.96 -0.38
N VAL A 355 19.17 20.00 -0.78
CA VAL A 355 18.43 20.00 -2.05
C VAL A 355 19.37 20.01 -3.27
N GLU A 356 20.52 20.67 -3.17
CA GLU A 356 21.58 20.63 -4.20
C GLU A 356 22.08 19.20 -4.42
N HIS A 357 22.24 18.40 -3.35
CA HIS A 357 22.55 16.97 -3.48
C HIS A 357 21.43 16.20 -4.20
N LEU A 358 20.16 16.44 -3.84
CA LEU A 358 19.02 15.77 -4.48
C LEU A 358 18.89 16.08 -5.98
N ALA A 359 19.41 17.23 -6.45
CA ALA A 359 19.44 17.58 -7.86
C ALA A 359 20.28 16.60 -8.74
N GLN A 360 21.05 15.71 -8.11
CA GLN A 360 21.78 14.62 -8.78
C GLN A 360 20.85 13.44 -9.18
N LEU A 361 19.70 13.29 -8.54
CA LEU A 361 18.74 12.20 -8.78
C LEU A 361 17.96 12.39 -10.09
N LYS A 362 18.59 12.13 -11.24
CA LYS A 362 18.00 12.40 -12.58
C LYS A 362 16.73 11.60 -12.91
N ARG A 363 16.33 10.65 -12.07
CA ARG A 363 15.09 9.87 -12.19
C ARG A 363 13.97 10.35 -11.29
N LEU A 364 14.20 11.34 -10.44
CA LEU A 364 13.20 11.88 -9.54
C LEU A 364 12.05 12.52 -10.34
N THR A 365 10.85 12.05 -10.04
CA THR A 365 9.57 12.48 -10.66
C THR A 365 8.65 13.17 -9.66
N TYR A 366 8.77 12.82 -8.37
CA TYR A 366 8.00 13.38 -7.28
C TYR A 366 8.94 13.74 -6.13
N LEU A 367 8.81 14.96 -5.62
CA LEU A 367 9.52 15.42 -4.42
C LEU A 367 8.54 16.16 -3.51
N ASN A 368 8.52 15.78 -2.23
CA ASN A 368 7.79 16.50 -1.20
C ASN A 368 8.76 16.98 -0.12
N LEU A 369 8.84 18.30 0.05
CA LEU A 369 9.66 19.01 1.03
C LEU A 369 8.78 19.85 1.98
N THR A 370 7.50 19.49 2.13
CA THR A 370 6.55 20.23 2.97
C THR A 370 7.09 20.40 4.38
N GLY A 371 7.13 21.62 4.90
CA GLY A 371 7.59 21.92 6.24
C GLY A 371 9.11 21.89 6.42
N CYS A 372 9.89 21.84 5.34
CA CYS A 372 11.34 22.05 5.40
C CYS A 372 11.65 23.55 5.43
N GLY A 373 11.80 24.11 6.63
CA GLY A 373 11.96 25.55 6.84
C GLY A 373 13.30 26.15 6.40
N GLY A 374 14.35 25.34 6.23
CA GLY A 374 15.68 25.79 5.80
C GLY A 374 15.83 26.00 4.28
N ILE A 375 14.75 25.83 3.51
CA ILE A 375 14.76 25.87 2.04
C ILE A 375 14.35 27.27 1.54
N THR A 376 15.10 27.79 0.58
CA THR A 376 14.89 29.08 -0.07
C THR A 376 14.76 28.96 -1.59
N ASP A 377 14.64 30.08 -2.28
CA ASP A 377 14.63 30.14 -3.75
C ASP A 377 15.87 29.50 -4.40
N ARG A 378 17.01 29.44 -3.69
CA ARG A 378 18.23 28.78 -4.19
C ARG A 378 18.01 27.29 -4.43
N ALA A 379 17.31 26.58 -3.53
CA ALA A 379 16.93 25.20 -3.77
C ALA A 379 16.07 25.02 -5.02
N LEU A 380 15.19 25.97 -5.34
CA LEU A 380 14.32 25.86 -6.51
C LEU A 380 15.13 25.92 -7.82
N HIS A 381 16.17 26.75 -7.87
CA HIS A 381 17.13 26.75 -8.98
C HIS A 381 17.83 25.39 -9.12
N ALA A 382 18.17 24.74 -8.00
CA ALA A 382 18.75 23.41 -8.01
C ALA A 382 17.78 22.37 -8.60
N LEU A 383 16.52 22.39 -8.14
CA LEU A 383 15.44 21.49 -8.57
C LEU A 383 15.04 21.69 -10.02
N ALA A 384 15.14 22.92 -10.56
CA ALA A 384 14.88 23.21 -11.98
C ALA A 384 15.75 22.33 -12.92
N ARG A 385 16.93 21.91 -12.46
CA ARG A 385 17.86 21.03 -13.22
C ARG A 385 17.47 19.55 -13.23
N LEU A 386 16.43 19.15 -12.49
CA LEU A 386 15.93 17.77 -12.51
C LEU A 386 15.06 17.54 -13.76
N PRO A 387 15.50 16.74 -14.75
CA PRO A 387 14.85 16.69 -16.06
C PRO A 387 13.50 15.96 -16.06
N LYS A 388 13.22 15.16 -15.01
CA LYS A 388 12.03 14.31 -14.92
C LYS A 388 11.09 14.69 -13.77
N LEU A 389 11.40 15.75 -13.03
CA LEU A 389 10.55 16.14 -11.90
C LEU A 389 9.22 16.69 -12.43
N GLU A 390 8.14 15.99 -12.10
CA GLU A 390 6.78 16.26 -12.57
C GLU A 390 5.87 16.83 -11.47
N ARG A 391 6.17 16.51 -10.21
CA ARG A 391 5.34 16.89 -9.06
C ARG A 391 6.21 17.35 -7.90
N LEU A 392 5.92 18.52 -7.37
CA LEU A 392 6.68 19.13 -6.29
C LEU A 392 5.75 19.71 -5.22
N LYS A 393 6.02 19.42 -3.95
CA LYS A 393 5.32 19.97 -2.80
C LYS A 393 6.28 20.75 -1.91
N LEU A 394 5.93 22.00 -1.63
CA LEU A 394 6.74 23.00 -0.92
C LEU A 394 5.91 23.74 0.14
N TRP A 395 4.83 23.12 0.62
CA TRP A 395 3.96 23.78 1.59
C TRP A 395 4.71 24.06 2.90
N ARG A 396 4.52 25.22 3.54
CA ARG A 396 5.28 25.63 4.75
C ARG A 396 6.80 25.62 4.55
N CYS A 397 7.27 25.97 3.37
CA CYS A 397 8.66 26.35 3.11
C CYS A 397 8.73 27.89 3.09
N ASP A 398 8.88 28.50 4.25
CA ASP A 398 8.68 29.95 4.43
C ASP A 398 9.76 30.81 3.74
N GLY A 399 10.90 30.21 3.36
CA GLY A 399 11.98 30.88 2.62
C GLY A 399 11.77 30.97 1.11
N ILE A 400 10.66 30.46 0.57
CA ILE A 400 10.35 30.46 -0.86
C ILE A 400 9.50 31.65 -1.22
N THR A 401 9.87 32.34 -2.30
CA THR A 401 9.16 33.50 -2.84
C THR A 401 8.62 33.21 -4.25
N ASP A 402 7.78 34.12 -4.77
CA ASP A 402 7.30 34.06 -6.15
C ASP A 402 8.45 34.11 -7.17
N GLU A 403 9.58 34.75 -6.85
CA GLU A 403 10.76 34.80 -7.71
C GLU A 403 11.40 33.42 -7.89
N GLY A 404 11.57 32.67 -6.80
CA GLY A 404 12.06 31.30 -6.88
C GLY A 404 11.09 30.36 -7.60
N LEU A 405 9.78 30.58 -7.46
CA LEU A 405 8.78 29.79 -8.19
C LEU A 405 8.85 30.02 -9.71
N MET A 406 9.23 31.23 -10.16
CA MET A 406 9.46 31.50 -11.59
C MET A 406 10.61 30.63 -12.17
N ALA A 407 11.61 30.25 -11.37
CA ALA A 407 12.66 29.33 -11.81
C ALA A 407 12.15 27.91 -12.13
N LEU A 408 10.95 27.58 -11.68
CA LEU A 408 10.29 26.28 -11.89
C LEU A 408 9.23 26.30 -13.00
N ASP A 409 9.06 27.42 -13.70
CA ASP A 409 8.06 27.56 -14.75
C ASP A 409 8.38 26.69 -15.97
N ARG A 410 7.83 25.47 -15.98
CA ARG A 410 7.95 24.53 -17.08
C ARG A 410 6.70 23.65 -17.20
N PRO A 411 6.27 23.31 -18.42
CA PRO A 411 4.94 22.74 -18.69
C PRO A 411 4.67 21.38 -18.04
N ASN A 412 5.72 20.64 -17.70
CA ASN A 412 5.61 19.28 -17.16
C ASN A 412 5.73 19.21 -15.62
N LEU A 413 5.96 20.34 -14.93
CA LEU A 413 6.06 20.39 -13.48
C LEU A 413 4.76 20.93 -12.87
N ARG A 414 4.22 20.20 -11.90
CA ARG A 414 3.03 20.57 -11.14
C ARG A 414 3.41 20.83 -9.70
N LEU A 415 3.18 22.06 -9.25
CA LEU A 415 3.19 22.42 -7.84
C LEU A 415 1.87 21.96 -7.21
N GLU A 416 1.95 21.20 -6.12
CA GLU A 416 0.75 20.73 -5.42
C GLU A 416 0.53 21.46 -4.11
N SER A 417 -0.74 21.78 -3.82
CA SER A 417 -1.16 22.51 -2.62
C SER A 417 -1.06 21.68 -1.34
N ALA A 418 -1.29 22.36 -0.21
CA ALA A 418 -1.45 21.77 1.12
C ALA A 418 -2.41 20.57 1.08
N GLY A 419 -1.82 19.39 1.13
CA GLY A 419 -2.50 18.12 1.21
C GLY A 419 -1.37 17.13 1.42
N HIS A 420 -1.55 16.18 2.34
CA HIS A 420 -0.59 15.08 2.44
C HIS A 420 -0.43 14.48 1.04
N ALA A 421 0.78 14.01 0.70
CA ALA A 421 0.88 13.07 -0.42
C ALA A 421 -0.25 12.05 -0.24
N PRO A 422 -1.01 11.65 -1.29
CA PRO A 422 -1.86 10.48 -1.13
C PRO A 422 -0.96 9.42 -0.51
N ALA A 423 -1.37 8.89 0.65
CA ALA A 423 -0.60 7.89 1.38
C ALA A 423 -0.08 6.90 0.34
N LEU A 424 1.20 6.52 0.42
CA LEU A 424 1.73 5.52 -0.48
C LEU A 424 0.71 4.39 -0.48
N SER A 425 0.05 4.17 -1.60
CA SER A 425 -1.19 3.40 -1.58
C SER A 425 -0.81 1.94 -1.33
N PHE A 426 -1.07 1.45 -0.11
CA PHE A 426 -0.66 0.11 0.31
C PHE A 426 -1.24 -0.96 -0.61
N TRP A 427 -2.46 -0.64 -1.04
CA TRP A 427 -3.12 -1.16 -2.23
C TRP A 427 -3.62 0.03 -3.04
N VAL A 428 -4.19 -0.21 -4.20
CA VAL A 428 -4.99 0.74 -5.02
C VAL A 428 -6.01 1.60 -4.22
N GLU A 429 -6.32 1.26 -2.98
CA GLU A 429 -7.50 1.69 -2.24
C GLU A 429 -7.31 2.76 -1.14
N ASP A 430 -6.16 3.42 -1.00
CA ASP A 430 -5.99 4.44 0.08
C ASP A 430 -6.73 5.78 -0.17
N SER A 431 -7.81 5.80 -0.96
CA SER A 431 -8.69 6.97 -1.12
C SER A 431 -10.07 6.72 -0.48
N ALA A 432 -10.18 7.25 0.74
CA ALA A 432 -11.33 7.57 1.61
C ALA A 432 -12.76 7.13 1.19
#